data_AF-A0AAN8E4N6-F1
#
_entry.id   AF-A0AAN8E4N6-F1
#
_cell.length_a   1.000
_cell.length_b   1.000
_cell.length_c   1.000
_cell.angle_alpha   90.00
_cell.angle_beta   90.00
_cell.angle_gamma   90.00
#
_symmetry.space_group_name_H-M   'P 1'
#
loop_
_entity.id
_entity.type
_entity.pdbx_description
1 polymer ?
#
loop_
_entity_poly.entity_id
_entity_poly.type
_entity_poly.pdbx_seq_one_letter_code
_entity_poly.pdbx_strand_id
1 'polypeptide(L)'
;MAMHETEDNKMVQRFKKRIAPEPHQVVRYCRGGSPLWVSSQHIPSDQDIPPCTCGAKRIFEFQVMPQLLNSLCVDSTGASIDWGTLAVYACSASCNNDDQYCPEFIWKQDFSSDRLTQTQPS
;
A
#
# COMPACT_ATOMS: atom_id res chain seq x y z
N MET A 1 4.68 -26.99 -9.22
CA MET A 1 4.60 -25.91 -8.21
C MET A 1 3.40 -25.05 -8.60
N ALA A 2 2.22 -25.28 -8.03
CA ALA A 2 0.98 -24.64 -8.47
C ALA A 2 -0.05 -24.61 -7.32
N MET A 3 0.16 -23.73 -6.34
CA MET A 3 -0.83 -23.45 -5.29
C MET A 3 -0.93 -21.95 -4.93
N HIS A 4 0.05 -21.11 -5.30
CA HIS A 4 0.07 -19.69 -4.94
C HIS A 4 -0.82 -18.78 -5.82
N GLU A 5 -1.19 -19.22 -7.02
CA GLU A 5 -1.89 -18.35 -7.98
C GLU A 5 -3.35 -18.05 -7.61
N THR A 6 -3.98 -18.88 -6.76
CA THR A 6 -5.44 -18.80 -6.51
C THR A 6 -5.82 -17.73 -5.49
N GLU A 7 -5.01 -17.51 -4.44
CA GLU A 7 -5.30 -16.54 -3.38
C GLU A 7 -4.91 -15.12 -3.79
N ASP A 8 -3.74 -14.95 -4.41
CA ASP A 8 -3.32 -13.67 -4.98
C ASP A 8 -4.29 -13.21 -6.07
N ASN A 9 -4.82 -14.10 -6.92
CA ASN A 9 -5.82 -13.73 -7.93
C ASN A 9 -7.13 -13.25 -7.28
N LYS A 10 -7.57 -13.86 -6.17
CA LYS A 10 -8.75 -13.38 -5.41
C LYS A 10 -8.51 -12.00 -4.81
N MET A 11 -7.32 -11.72 -4.26
CA MET A 11 -6.98 -10.41 -3.70
C MET A 11 -6.92 -9.33 -4.79
N VAL A 12 -6.26 -9.63 -5.92
CA VAL A 12 -6.22 -8.74 -7.09
C VAL A 12 -7.63 -8.47 -7.63
N GLN A 13 -8.49 -9.48 -7.71
CA GLN A 13 -9.89 -9.29 -8.14
C GLN A 13 -10.68 -8.42 -7.17
N ARG A 14 -10.52 -8.61 -5.85
CA ARG A 14 -11.14 -7.76 -4.83
C ARG A 14 -10.66 -6.32 -4.95
N PHE A 15 -9.36 -6.12 -5.14
CA PHE A 15 -8.74 -4.83 -5.38
C PHE A 15 -9.32 -4.16 -6.63
N LYS A 16 -9.31 -4.85 -7.78
CA LYS A 16 -9.89 -4.35 -9.05
C LYS A 16 -11.37 -4.00 -8.91
N LYS A 17 -12.16 -4.88 -8.27
CA LYS A 17 -13.60 -4.63 -8.05
C LYS A 17 -13.85 -3.40 -7.18
N ARG A 18 -13.00 -3.18 -6.17
CA ARG A 18 -13.14 -2.05 -5.24
C ARG A 18 -12.78 -0.71 -5.88
N ILE A 19 -11.85 -0.73 -6.83
CA ILE A 19 -11.34 0.46 -7.54
C ILE A 19 -12.11 0.73 -8.83
N ALA A 20 -12.84 -0.26 -9.37
CA ALA A 20 -13.61 -0.11 -10.61
C ALA A 20 -14.51 1.14 -10.70
N PRO A 21 -15.15 1.63 -9.61
CA PRO A 21 -15.92 2.87 -9.66
C PRO A 21 -15.07 4.14 -9.92
N GLU A 22 -13.80 4.13 -9.53
CA GLU A 22 -12.88 5.27 -9.70
C GLU A 22 -11.44 4.76 -9.99
N PRO A 23 -11.17 4.35 -11.24
CA PRO A 23 -9.90 3.70 -11.60
C PRO A 23 -8.68 4.62 -11.53
N HIS A 24 -8.87 5.94 -11.56
CA HIS A 24 -7.78 6.91 -11.44
C HIS A 24 -7.49 7.33 -10.00
N GLN A 25 -8.16 6.71 -9.02
CA GLN A 25 -7.95 7.01 -7.61
C GLN A 25 -6.50 6.75 -7.19
N VAL A 26 -5.79 7.81 -6.80
CA VAL A 26 -4.40 7.74 -6.31
C VAL A 26 -4.29 7.64 -4.79
N VAL A 27 -5.31 8.06 -4.06
CA VAL A 27 -5.37 8.01 -2.58
C VAL A 27 -6.71 7.47 -2.14
N ARG A 28 -6.69 6.51 -1.21
CA ARG A 28 -7.88 6.00 -0.52
C ARG A 28 -7.78 6.28 0.97
N TYR A 29 -8.60 7.21 1.44
CA TYR A 29 -8.74 7.53 2.87
C TYR A 29 -9.74 6.61 3.55
N CYS A 30 -9.37 5.99 4.67
CA CYS A 30 -10.26 5.12 5.45
C CYS A 30 -9.69 4.88 6.85
N ARG A 31 -9.69 5.94 7.67
CA ARG A 31 -9.18 5.90 9.05
C ARG A 31 -9.84 4.82 9.90
N GLY A 32 -9.03 4.03 10.60
CA GLY A 32 -9.47 2.90 11.43
C GLY A 32 -10.00 1.69 10.65
N GLY A 33 -10.03 1.78 9.31
CA GLY A 33 -10.40 0.67 8.44
C GLY A 33 -9.22 -0.27 8.16
N SER A 34 -9.36 -1.05 7.08
CA SER A 34 -8.29 -1.92 6.60
C SER A 34 -7.73 -1.43 5.26
N PRO A 35 -6.41 -1.58 5.04
CA PRO A 35 -5.81 -1.36 3.73
C PRO A 35 -6.33 -2.37 2.70
N LEU A 36 -6.39 -1.94 1.44
CA LEU A 36 -6.61 -2.81 0.29
C LEU A 36 -5.26 -3.29 -0.22
N TRP A 37 -4.96 -4.56 0.00
CA TRP A 37 -3.73 -5.21 -0.44
C TRP A 37 -3.86 -5.76 -1.85
N VAL A 38 -2.76 -5.75 -2.60
CA VAL A 38 -2.68 -6.33 -3.95
C VAL A 38 -2.21 -7.79 -3.94
N SER A 39 -1.59 -8.23 -2.85
CA SER A 39 -1.13 -9.60 -2.62
C SER A 39 -1.46 -10.04 -1.19
N SER A 40 -1.55 -11.36 -0.97
CA SER A 40 -1.61 -11.95 0.38
C SER A 40 -0.25 -11.94 1.09
N GLN A 41 0.83 -11.65 0.39
CA GLN A 41 2.19 -11.62 0.90
C GLN A 41 2.58 -10.20 1.35
N HIS A 42 3.54 -10.10 2.26
CA HIS A 42 4.10 -8.80 2.72
C HIS A 42 3.04 -7.85 3.29
N ILE A 43 2.05 -8.40 3.99
CA ILE A 43 1.08 -7.66 4.79
C ILE A 43 1.64 -7.54 6.21
N PRO A 44 1.66 -6.34 6.83
CA PRO A 44 2.14 -6.19 8.20
C PRO A 44 1.17 -6.82 9.19
N SER A 45 1.71 -7.39 10.26
CA SER A 45 0.97 -7.67 11.48
C SER A 45 0.96 -6.44 12.40
N ASP A 46 0.10 -6.46 13.42
CA ASP A 46 0.04 -5.38 14.42
C ASP A 46 1.36 -5.14 15.15
N GLN A 47 2.25 -6.14 15.20
CA GLN A 47 3.57 -6.04 15.83
C GLN A 47 4.60 -5.35 14.94
N ASP A 48 4.38 -5.35 13.62
CA ASP A 48 5.27 -4.69 12.65
C ASP A 48 5.03 -3.18 12.59
N ILE A 49 3.91 -2.71 13.15
CA ILE A 49 3.55 -1.30 13.21
C ILE A 49 4.03 -0.73 14.56
N PRO A 50 5.09 0.09 14.59
CA PRO A 50 5.59 0.63 15.83
C PRO A 50 4.58 1.60 16.47
N PRO A 51 4.56 1.69 17.82
CA PRO A 51 3.73 2.68 18.50
C PRO A 51 4.18 4.10 18.16
N CYS A 52 3.25 5.04 18.27
CA CYS A 52 3.53 6.47 18.15
C CYS A 52 4.53 6.93 19.22
N THR A 53 5.22 8.03 18.97
CA THR A 53 6.16 8.66 19.92
C THR A 53 5.49 9.05 21.25
N CYS A 54 4.18 9.31 21.23
CA CYS A 54 3.39 9.55 22.45
C CYS A 54 3.00 8.26 23.22
N GLY A 55 3.36 7.07 22.70
CA GLY A 55 3.04 5.77 23.27
C GLY A 55 1.71 5.15 22.81
N ALA A 56 0.86 5.88 22.10
CA ALA A 56 -0.38 5.35 21.56
C ALA A 56 -0.13 4.41 20.35
N LYS A 57 -1.06 3.49 20.08
CA LYS A 57 -0.98 2.66 18.86
C LYS A 57 -1.16 3.53 17.60
N ARG A 58 -0.52 3.14 16.51
CA ARG A 58 -0.86 3.66 15.18
C ARG A 58 -1.95 2.80 14.55
N ILE A 59 -2.91 3.45 13.90
CA ILE A 59 -4.00 2.81 13.16
C ILE A 59 -3.89 3.21 11.69
N PHE A 60 -4.46 2.38 10.81
CA PHE A 60 -4.53 2.72 9.40
C PHE A 60 -5.30 4.05 9.20
N GLU A 61 -4.73 4.96 8.43
CA GLU A 61 -5.30 6.27 8.13
C GLU A 61 -5.76 6.32 6.66
N PHE A 62 -4.83 6.09 5.73
CA PHE A 62 -5.09 6.05 4.30
C PHE A 62 -4.04 5.22 3.57
N GLN A 63 -4.31 4.91 2.30
CA GLN A 63 -3.35 4.27 1.42
C GLN A 63 -3.14 5.05 0.12
N VAL A 64 -1.92 4.99 -0.41
CA VAL A 64 -1.57 5.49 -1.75
C VAL A 64 -1.61 4.32 -2.72
N MET A 65 -2.37 4.52 -3.78
CA MET A 65 -2.66 3.51 -4.80
C MET A 65 -1.56 3.50 -5.86
N PRO A 66 -1.33 2.36 -6.55
CA PRO A 66 -0.31 2.25 -7.59
C PRO A 66 -0.65 3.11 -8.82
N GLN A 67 -1.90 3.55 -8.97
CA GLN A 67 -2.35 4.44 -10.04
C GLN A 67 -1.58 5.77 -10.07
N LEU A 68 -1.03 6.20 -8.94
CA LEU A 68 -0.18 7.39 -8.87
C LEU A 68 1.07 7.26 -9.75
N LEU A 69 1.60 6.04 -9.90
CA LEU A 69 2.77 5.76 -10.74
C LEU A 69 2.52 6.11 -12.21
N ASN A 70 1.31 5.86 -12.70
CA ASN A 70 0.91 6.22 -14.07
C ASN A 70 0.97 7.74 -14.30
N SER A 71 0.73 8.53 -13.26
CA SER A 71 0.78 10.00 -13.32
C SER A 71 2.17 10.57 -13.07
N LEU A 72 3.08 9.80 -12.47
CA LEU A 72 4.37 10.32 -12.02
C LEU A 72 5.43 10.45 -13.13
N CYS A 73 5.15 10.00 -14.36
CA CYS A 73 6.04 10.13 -15.54
C CYS A 73 7.53 10.02 -15.18
N VAL A 74 7.90 9.03 -14.36
CA VAL A 74 9.26 8.92 -13.83
C VAL A 74 10.16 8.46 -14.98
N ASP A 75 10.82 9.42 -15.62
CA ASP A 75 11.79 9.16 -16.68
C ASP A 75 12.93 8.29 -16.14
N SER A 76 13.17 7.21 -16.88
CA SER A 76 13.79 5.96 -16.45
C SER A 76 15.31 6.03 -16.21
N THR A 77 15.79 6.87 -15.28
CA THR A 77 17.24 7.08 -15.11
C THR A 77 17.80 6.84 -13.70
N GLY A 78 17.04 6.26 -12.77
CA GLY A 78 17.68 5.73 -11.55
C GLY A 78 16.82 5.14 -10.44
N ALA A 79 15.52 5.42 -10.40
CA ALA A 79 14.62 4.85 -9.40
C ALA A 79 13.40 4.25 -10.09
N SER A 80 13.37 2.92 -10.26
CA SER A 80 12.15 2.19 -10.61
C SER A 80 11.24 2.23 -9.38
N ILE A 81 10.41 3.27 -9.32
CA ILE A 81 9.42 3.43 -8.28
C ILE A 81 8.26 2.48 -8.63
N ASP A 82 8.36 1.25 -8.14
CA ASP A 82 7.31 0.24 -8.27
C ASP A 82 6.80 -0.11 -6.87
N TRP A 83 5.50 0.09 -6.62
CA TRP A 83 4.82 -0.37 -5.41
C TRP A 83 3.42 -0.84 -5.73
N GLY A 84 2.95 -1.85 -5.01
CA GLY A 84 1.57 -2.35 -5.05
C GLY A 84 0.60 -1.45 -4.30
N THR A 85 0.90 -1.15 -3.04
CA THR A 85 0.17 -0.15 -2.24
C THR A 85 1.07 0.37 -1.12
N LEU A 86 0.93 1.66 -0.79
CA LEU A 86 1.54 2.24 0.42
C LEU A 86 0.44 2.43 1.45
N ALA A 87 0.51 1.75 2.59
CA ALA A 87 -0.42 1.94 3.70
C ALA A 87 0.19 2.88 4.74
N VAL A 88 -0.51 3.94 5.07
CA VAL A 88 -0.08 4.94 6.05
C VAL A 88 -0.81 4.69 7.37
N TYR A 89 -0.05 4.62 8.45
CA TYR A 89 -0.52 4.41 9.80
C TYR A 89 -0.23 5.66 10.62
N ALA A 90 -1.28 6.22 11.24
CA ALA A 90 -1.22 7.44 12.02
C ALA A 90 -1.60 7.20 13.48
N CYS A 91 -1.23 8.13 14.36
CA CYS A 91 -1.55 8.03 15.78
C CYS A 91 -3.06 7.92 16.03
N SER A 92 -3.48 6.88 16.78
CA SER A 92 -4.88 6.68 17.17
C SER A 92 -5.39 7.78 18.11
N ALA A 93 -4.52 8.35 18.92
CA ALA A 93 -4.85 9.43 19.85
C ALA A 93 -4.78 10.82 19.21
N SER A 94 -4.40 10.94 17.93
CA SER A 94 -4.15 12.23 17.28
C SER A 94 -3.27 13.14 18.13
N CYS A 95 -2.17 12.60 18.66
CA CYS A 95 -1.28 13.35 19.53
C CYS A 95 -0.74 14.59 18.81
N ASN A 96 -0.76 15.73 19.49
CA ASN A 96 -0.16 16.95 19.02
C ASN A 96 1.16 17.17 19.79
N ASN A 97 2.29 17.19 19.08
CA ASN A 97 3.59 17.52 19.70
C ASN A 97 3.85 19.01 19.52
N ASP A 98 3.15 19.88 20.25
CA ASP A 98 3.46 21.31 20.34
C ASP A 98 3.77 21.98 18.97
N ASP A 99 2.91 21.74 17.97
CA ASP A 99 3.02 22.24 16.59
C ASP A 99 4.25 21.75 15.78
N GLN A 100 4.94 20.72 16.25
CA GLN A 100 6.01 20.04 15.53
C GLN A 100 5.46 18.86 14.70
N TYR A 101 6.05 18.62 13.53
CA TYR A 101 5.73 17.46 12.70
C TYR A 101 6.07 16.15 13.42
N CYS A 102 5.08 15.29 13.61
CA CYS A 102 5.25 13.93 14.13
C CYS A 102 5.55 12.94 12.99
N PRO A 103 6.57 12.08 13.11
CA PRO A 103 6.79 11.03 12.14
C PRO A 103 5.69 9.95 12.25
N GLU A 104 5.03 9.69 11.12
CA GLU A 104 4.09 8.59 10.97
C GLU A 104 4.72 7.40 10.26
N PHE A 105 4.00 6.28 10.24
CA PHE A 105 4.55 5.03 9.75
C PHE A 105 3.96 4.67 8.38
N ILE A 106 4.81 4.24 7.45
CA ILE A 106 4.41 3.81 6.12
C ILE A 106 4.83 2.36 5.94
N TRP A 107 3.88 1.52 5.53
CA TRP A 107 4.14 0.16 5.06
C TRP A 107 4.06 0.11 3.53
N LYS A 108 5.12 -0.35 2.89
CA LYS A 108 5.16 -0.57 1.43
C LYS A 108 4.91 -2.05 1.14
N GLN A 109 3.88 -2.33 0.35
CA GLN A 109 3.73 -3.63 -0.30
C GLN A 109 4.19 -3.50 -1.76
N ASP A 110 5.20 -4.26 -2.14
CA ASP A 110 5.68 -4.35 -3.53
C ASP A 110 4.79 -5.27 -4.37
N PHE A 111 4.80 -5.10 -5.69
CA PHE A 111 4.26 -6.14 -6.58
C PHE A 111 5.23 -7.33 -6.56
N SER A 112 4.71 -8.55 -6.48
CA SER A 112 5.56 -9.74 -6.59
C SER A 112 6.32 -9.72 -7.93
N SER A 113 7.64 -9.86 -7.87
CA SER A 113 8.56 -9.77 -9.03
C SER A 113 8.25 -10.77 -10.15
N ASP A 114 7.39 -11.76 -9.91
CA ASP A 114 7.00 -12.81 -10.86
C ASP A 114 6.04 -12.35 -11.97
N ARG A 115 5.52 -11.11 -11.93
CA ARG A 115 4.56 -10.64 -12.94
C ARG A 115 5.15 -9.85 -14.11
N LEU A 116 6.45 -9.55 -14.10
CA LEU A 116 7.11 -8.80 -15.18
C LEU A 116 7.73 -9.69 -16.28
N THR A 117 7.69 -11.02 -16.15
CA THR A 117 8.28 -11.95 -17.14
C THR A 117 7.30 -12.51 -18.19
N GLN A 118 6.03 -12.07 -18.20
CA GLN A 118 5.11 -12.36 -19.31
C GLN A 118 4.85 -11.11 -20.17
N THR A 119 5.92 -10.57 -20.74
CA THR A 119 5.81 -9.88 -22.03
C THR A 119 6.70 -10.65 -23.00
N GLN A 120 6.07 -11.33 -23.96
CA GLN A 120 6.73 -12.10 -25.02
C GLN A 120 7.85 -11.31 -25.70
N PRO A 121 8.89 -12.01 -26.18
CA PRO A 121 9.41 -11.76 -27.50
C PRO A 121 9.05 -12.92 -28.44
N SER A 122 8.66 -12.50 -29.64
CA SER A 122 8.33 -13.23 -30.87
C SER A 122 9.26 -14.38 -31.24
#